data_AF-A0A0Q8VSP8-F1
#
_entry.id   AF-A0A0Q8VSP8-F1
#
_cell.length_a   1.000
_cell.length_b   1.000
_cell.length_c   1.000
_cell.angle_alpha   90.00
_cell.angle_beta   90.00
_cell.angle_gamma   90.00
#
_symmetry.space_group_name_H-M   'P 1'
#
loop_
_entity.id
_entity.type
_entity.pdbx_description
1 polymer ?
#
loop_
_entity_poly.entity_id
_entity_poly.type
_entity_poly.pdbx_seq_one_letter_code
_entity_poly.pdbx_strand_id
1 'polypeptide(L)'
;MSFLSAETARALAELVALDALHGDVSDDESDASPLERLRGIRSLVAALEADPATLASVRDALAAGRSWDEIADAAGLSPSAAKYRWAGDDDEIEARHEASRKRKRERPSSVPTDLPGLSVSEAAARLGVTPQAIYQRATRGLMEVKTVELPDGRTYKRVFLPEA
;
A
#
# COMPACT_ATOMS: atom_id res chain seq x y z
N MET A 1 4.19 -3.65 -33.25
CA MET A 1 3.73 -2.59 -32.34
C MET A 1 4.09 -3.02 -30.92
N SER A 2 4.51 -2.10 -30.06
CA SER A 2 4.70 -2.41 -28.63
C SER A 2 3.35 -2.74 -28.00
N PHE A 3 3.31 -3.74 -27.12
CA PHE A 3 2.08 -4.07 -26.38
C PHE A 3 1.87 -3.11 -25.20
N LEU A 4 2.93 -2.56 -24.65
CA LEU A 4 2.88 -1.60 -23.54
C LEU A 4 2.28 -0.26 -23.98
N SER A 5 1.58 0.40 -23.06
CA SER A 5 1.19 1.80 -23.21
C SER A 5 2.41 2.72 -23.35
N ALA A 6 2.21 3.92 -23.91
CA ALA A 6 3.27 4.91 -24.03
C ALA A 6 3.85 5.32 -22.67
N GLU A 7 3.03 5.36 -21.62
CA GLU A 7 3.46 5.71 -20.27
C GLU A 7 4.40 4.64 -19.68
N THR A 8 4.01 3.38 -19.76
CA THR A 8 4.85 2.26 -19.27
C THR A 8 6.11 2.09 -20.10
N ALA A 9 6.02 2.24 -21.42
CA ALA A 9 7.19 2.22 -22.29
C ALA A 9 8.20 3.33 -21.94
N ARG A 10 7.70 4.53 -21.62
CA ARG A 10 8.54 5.64 -21.14
C ARG A 10 9.16 5.33 -19.77
N ALA A 11 8.37 4.88 -18.80
CA ALA A 11 8.89 4.54 -17.46
C ALA A 11 9.95 3.44 -17.51
N LEU A 12 9.78 2.45 -18.41
CA LEU A 12 10.77 1.41 -18.66
C LEU A 12 12.05 2.00 -19.25
N ALA A 13 11.94 2.86 -20.26
CA ALA A 13 13.10 3.51 -20.87
C ALA A 13 13.87 4.39 -19.87
N GLU A 14 13.17 5.13 -19.01
CA GLU A 14 13.77 5.93 -17.94
C GLU A 14 14.54 5.05 -16.93
N LEU A 15 13.97 3.91 -16.52
CA LEU A 15 14.67 2.99 -15.62
C LEU A 15 15.90 2.36 -16.27
N VAL A 16 15.82 1.98 -17.55
CA VAL A 16 16.97 1.46 -18.31
C VAL A 16 18.08 2.52 -18.43
N ALA A 17 17.71 3.80 -18.61
CA ALA A 17 18.69 4.88 -18.63
C ALA A 17 19.38 5.05 -17.27
N LEU A 18 18.64 4.95 -16.15
CA LEU A 18 19.22 4.97 -14.80
C LEU A 18 20.13 3.77 -14.52
N ASP A 19 19.76 2.58 -15.00
CA ASP A 19 20.59 1.36 -14.88
C ASP A 19 21.89 1.49 -15.67
N ALA A 20 21.86 2.12 -16.85
CA ALA A 20 23.06 2.39 -17.65
C ALA A 20 24.03 3.38 -16.98
N LEU A 21 23.54 4.23 -16.07
CA LEU A 21 24.38 5.10 -15.24
C LEU A 21 24.97 4.35 -14.04
N HIS A 22 24.55 3.11 -13.76
CA HIS A 22 25.11 2.32 -12.66
C HIS A 22 26.36 1.57 -13.15
N GLY A 23 27.55 2.14 -12.97
CA GLY A 23 28.78 1.39 -13.27
C GLY A 23 30.04 2.17 -13.57
N ASP A 24 30.06 3.50 -13.51
CA ASP A 24 31.32 4.23 -13.62
C ASP A 24 31.85 4.53 -12.22
N VAL A 25 32.94 3.87 -11.82
CA VAL A 25 33.59 3.99 -10.51
C VAL A 25 34.38 5.30 -10.42
N SER A 26 33.79 6.40 -10.90
CA SER A 26 34.28 7.75 -10.72
C SER A 26 33.35 8.44 -9.72
N ASP A 27 33.94 9.17 -8.76
CA ASP A 27 33.24 9.98 -7.75
C ASP A 27 32.49 11.18 -8.38
N ASP A 28 31.94 11.03 -9.58
CA ASP A 28 31.37 12.09 -10.40
C ASP A 28 29.84 12.10 -10.32
N GLU A 29 29.25 13.29 -10.48
CA GLU A 29 27.80 13.58 -10.43
C GLU A 29 26.96 12.82 -11.49
N SER A 30 27.56 11.92 -12.27
CA SER A 30 26.95 11.15 -13.35
C SER A 30 26.33 9.82 -12.92
N ASP A 31 26.60 9.35 -11.70
CA ASP A 31 26.07 8.08 -11.19
C ASP A 31 24.64 8.27 -10.65
N ALA A 32 23.67 7.46 -11.11
CA ALA A 32 22.32 7.53 -10.58
C ALA A 32 22.33 7.26 -9.07
N SER A 33 21.84 8.19 -8.26
CA SER A 33 21.85 8.02 -6.80
C SER A 33 20.95 6.84 -6.38
N PRO A 34 21.22 6.18 -5.23
CA PRO A 34 20.36 5.10 -4.75
C PRO A 34 18.87 5.49 -4.62
N LEU A 35 18.59 6.75 -4.31
CA LEU A 35 17.21 7.26 -4.24
C LEU A 35 16.56 7.42 -5.62
N GLU A 36 17.31 7.82 -6.65
CA GLU A 36 16.80 7.89 -8.03
C GLU A 36 16.49 6.49 -8.57
N ARG A 37 17.36 5.52 -8.32
CA ARG A 37 17.11 4.11 -8.67
C ARG A 37 15.81 3.61 -8.03
N LEU A 38 15.63 3.86 -6.73
CA LEU A 38 14.42 3.46 -6.02
C LEU A 38 13.17 4.14 -6.61
N ARG A 39 13.23 5.44 -6.93
CA ARG A 39 12.11 6.16 -7.55
C ARG A 39 11.79 5.60 -8.94
N GLY A 40 12.80 5.35 -9.77
CA GLY A 40 12.62 4.74 -11.10
C GLY A 40 11.94 3.37 -11.02
N ILE A 41 12.42 2.49 -10.14
CA ILE A 41 11.82 1.16 -9.93
C ILE A 41 10.35 1.30 -9.50
N ARG A 42 10.06 2.17 -8.51
CA ARG A 42 8.70 2.36 -8.03
C ARG A 42 7.78 2.98 -9.09
N SER A 43 8.32 3.86 -9.94
CA SER A 43 7.56 4.43 -11.05
C SER A 43 7.22 3.40 -12.11
N LEU A 44 8.16 2.53 -12.50
CA LEU A 44 7.89 1.45 -13.45
C LEU A 44 6.86 0.46 -12.89
N VAL A 45 6.98 0.08 -11.61
CA VAL A 45 5.98 -0.81 -10.96
C VAL A 45 4.59 -0.20 -11.03
N ALA A 46 4.44 1.08 -10.70
CA ALA A 46 3.15 1.76 -10.76
C ALA A 46 2.59 1.82 -12.19
N ALA A 47 3.44 2.08 -13.19
CA ALA A 47 3.03 2.10 -14.59
C ALA A 47 2.58 0.71 -15.08
N LEU A 48 3.33 -0.35 -14.75
CA LEU A 48 2.97 -1.73 -15.08
C LEU A 48 1.66 -2.18 -14.42
N GLU A 49 1.43 -1.79 -13.16
CA GLU A 49 0.17 -2.09 -12.45
C GLU A 49 -1.05 -1.42 -13.10
N ALA A 50 -0.86 -0.26 -13.73
CA ALA A 50 -1.91 0.50 -14.41
C ALA A 50 -2.01 0.20 -15.92
N ASP A 51 -1.08 -0.57 -16.49
CA ASP A 51 -0.99 -0.72 -17.94
C ASP A 51 -2.17 -1.55 -18.50
N PRO A 52 -2.92 -1.03 -19.49
CA PRO A 52 -4.04 -1.75 -20.11
C PRO A 52 -3.62 -3.05 -20.82
N ALA A 53 -2.34 -3.20 -21.17
CA ALA A 53 -1.82 -4.38 -21.85
C ALA A 53 -1.96 -5.66 -21.03
N THR A 54 -1.98 -5.57 -19.69
CA THR A 54 -2.19 -6.73 -18.83
C THR A 54 -3.58 -7.33 -19.08
N LEU A 55 -4.63 -6.50 -19.04
CA LEU A 55 -6.00 -6.96 -19.28
C LEU A 55 -6.20 -7.39 -20.73
N ALA A 56 -5.60 -6.67 -21.69
CA ALA A 56 -5.62 -7.06 -23.11
C ALA A 56 -5.02 -8.46 -23.31
N SER A 57 -3.85 -8.73 -22.71
CA SER A 57 -3.19 -10.04 -22.82
C SER A 57 -4.01 -11.17 -22.21
N VAL A 58 -4.70 -10.92 -21.08
CA VAL A 58 -5.62 -11.87 -20.47
C VAL A 58 -6.80 -12.17 -21.39
N ARG A 59 -7.39 -11.14 -22.00
CA ARG A 59 -8.50 -11.29 -22.96
C ARG A 59 -8.07 -12.08 -24.20
N ASP A 60 -6.91 -11.76 -24.75
CA ASP A 60 -6.35 -12.48 -25.90
C ASP A 60 -6.08 -13.95 -25.57
N ALA A 61 -5.56 -14.24 -24.37
CA ALA A 61 -5.34 -15.62 -23.91
C ALA A 61 -6.67 -16.40 -23.79
N LEU A 62 -7.70 -15.79 -23.20
CA LEU A 62 -9.03 -16.39 -23.12
C LEU A 62 -9.65 -16.61 -24.50
N ALA A 63 -9.50 -15.65 -25.41
CA ALA A 63 -9.97 -15.77 -26.80
C ALA A 63 -9.23 -16.88 -27.57
N ALA A 64 -7.95 -17.11 -27.24
CA ALA A 64 -7.16 -18.23 -27.75
C ALA A 64 -7.46 -19.58 -27.06
N GLY A 65 -8.46 -19.64 -26.16
CA GLY A 65 -8.88 -20.85 -25.48
C GLY A 65 -8.00 -21.27 -24.30
N ARG A 66 -7.13 -20.38 -23.80
CA ARG A 66 -6.33 -20.65 -22.59
C ARG A 66 -7.21 -20.68 -21.36
N SER A 67 -6.85 -21.55 -20.44
CA SER A 67 -7.52 -21.69 -19.16
C SER A 67 -7.13 -20.59 -18.17
N TRP A 68 -7.98 -20.37 -17.18
CA TRP A 68 -7.64 -19.49 -16.05
C TRP A 68 -6.48 -20.01 -15.21
N ASP A 69 -6.21 -21.31 -15.22
CA ASP A 69 -5.06 -21.90 -14.51
C ASP A 69 -3.75 -21.53 -15.22
N GLU A 70 -3.69 -21.62 -16.56
CA GLU A 70 -2.54 -21.15 -17.35
C GLU A 70 -2.30 -19.65 -17.20
N ILE A 71 -3.37 -18.84 -17.21
CA ILE A 71 -3.28 -17.38 -17.04
C ILE A 71 -2.78 -17.02 -15.62
N ALA A 72 -3.27 -17.73 -14.60
CA ALA A 72 -2.87 -17.49 -13.22
C ALA A 72 -1.40 -17.88 -12.99
N ASP A 73 -0.95 -19.00 -13.56
CA ASP A 73 0.44 -19.42 -13.53
C ASP A 73 1.37 -18.37 -14.16
N ALA A 74 1.05 -17.91 -15.37
CA ALA A 74 1.81 -16.86 -16.05
C ALA A 74 1.87 -15.54 -15.26
N ALA A 75 0.84 -15.23 -14.48
CA ALA A 75 0.75 -14.04 -13.65
C ALA A 75 1.33 -14.21 -12.23
N GLY A 76 1.75 -15.41 -11.84
CA GLY A 76 2.17 -15.71 -10.47
C GLY A 76 1.04 -15.54 -9.44
N LEU A 77 -0.20 -15.83 -9.82
CA LEU A 77 -1.41 -15.70 -8.99
C LEU A 77 -2.08 -17.05 -8.76
N SER A 78 -2.99 -17.10 -7.78
CA SER A 78 -3.95 -18.22 -7.72
C SER A 78 -5.03 -18.05 -8.80
N PRO A 79 -5.62 -19.15 -9.31
CA PRO A 79 -6.70 -19.08 -10.30
C PRO A 79 -7.89 -18.23 -9.85
N SER A 80 -8.25 -18.30 -8.56
CA SER A 80 -9.31 -17.47 -7.99
C SER A 80 -8.94 -15.99 -7.96
N ALA A 81 -7.68 -15.64 -7.69
CA ALA A 81 -7.22 -14.25 -7.69
C ALA A 81 -7.17 -13.67 -9.11
N ALA A 82 -6.74 -14.46 -10.10
CA ALA A 82 -6.76 -14.06 -11.51
C ALA A 82 -8.20 -13.80 -11.99
N LYS A 83 -9.12 -14.74 -11.73
CA LYS A 83 -10.56 -14.54 -12.03
C LYS A 83 -11.13 -13.31 -11.32
N TYR A 84 -10.86 -13.15 -10.04
CA TYR A 84 -11.34 -11.99 -9.28
C TYR A 84 -10.82 -10.66 -9.83
N ARG A 85 -9.61 -10.62 -10.40
CA ARG A 85 -9.05 -9.41 -11.00
C ARG A 85 -9.59 -9.12 -12.39
N TRP A 86 -9.71 -10.14 -13.24
CA TRP A 86 -9.85 -9.92 -14.69
C TRP A 86 -11.05 -10.58 -15.35
N ALA A 87 -11.84 -11.38 -14.61
CA ALA A 87 -13.08 -11.89 -15.18
C ALA A 87 -14.12 -10.76 -15.30
N GLY A 88 -14.86 -10.78 -16.40
CA GLY A 88 -15.90 -9.80 -16.72
C GLY A 88 -15.49 -8.78 -17.78
N ASP A 89 -16.41 -7.89 -18.11
CA ASP A 89 -16.14 -6.73 -18.96
C ASP A 89 -15.48 -5.57 -18.17
N ASP A 90 -15.15 -4.48 -18.87
CA ASP A 90 -14.49 -3.32 -18.26
C ASP A 90 -15.35 -2.66 -17.17
N ASP A 91 -16.66 -2.59 -17.37
CA ASP A 91 -17.60 -1.98 -16.43
C ASP A 91 -17.73 -2.84 -15.15
N GLU A 92 -17.79 -4.15 -15.29
CA GLU A 92 -17.82 -5.11 -14.19
C GLU A 92 -16.53 -5.09 -13.35
N ILE A 93 -15.37 -4.93 -14.02
CA ILE A 93 -14.08 -4.82 -13.35
C ILE A 93 -13.98 -3.48 -12.60
N GLU A 94 -14.36 -2.37 -13.24
CA GLU A 94 -14.31 -1.05 -12.61
C GLU A 94 -15.29 -0.95 -11.43
N ALA A 95 -16.51 -1.48 -11.58
CA ALA A 95 -17.49 -1.54 -10.49
C ALA A 95 -16.96 -2.33 -9.28
N ARG A 96 -16.22 -3.42 -9.53
CA ARG A 96 -15.58 -4.23 -8.46
C ARG A 96 -14.47 -3.45 -7.76
N HIS A 97 -13.66 -2.71 -8.51
CA HIS A 97 -12.62 -1.84 -7.95
C HIS A 97 -13.22 -0.70 -7.14
N GLU A 98 -14.28 -0.07 -7.64
CA GLU A 98 -15.00 1.00 -6.94
C GLU A 98 -15.66 0.48 -5.67
N ALA A 99 -16.34 -0.67 -5.71
CA ALA A 99 -16.94 -1.30 -4.53
C ALA A 99 -15.87 -1.61 -3.46
N SER A 100 -14.68 -2.06 -3.87
CA SER A 100 -13.55 -2.32 -2.97
C SER A 100 -13.01 -1.02 -2.36
N ARG A 101 -12.85 0.04 -3.16
CA ARG A 101 -12.44 1.38 -2.70
C ARG A 101 -13.47 1.97 -1.73
N LYS A 102 -14.76 1.83 -2.02
CA LYS A 102 -15.87 2.27 -1.19
C LYS A 102 -15.85 1.55 0.16
N ARG A 103 -15.72 0.22 0.17
CA ARG A 103 -15.56 -0.56 1.43
C ARG A 103 -14.37 -0.11 2.27
N LYS A 104 -13.23 0.23 1.64
CA LYS A 104 -12.05 0.74 2.35
C LYS A 104 -12.29 2.14 2.95
N ARG A 105 -13.00 3.01 2.22
CA ARG A 105 -13.33 4.39 2.64
C ARG A 105 -14.42 4.43 3.71
N GLU A 106 -15.42 3.58 3.58
CA GLU A 106 -16.58 3.50 4.48
C GLU A 106 -16.33 2.70 5.73
N ARG A 107 -15.23 1.95 5.81
CA ARG A 107 -14.84 1.26 7.05
C ARG A 107 -14.59 2.36 8.10
N PRO A 108 -15.49 2.56 9.08
CA PRO A 108 -15.23 3.50 10.15
C PRO A 108 -13.93 3.05 10.80
N SER A 109 -13.09 4.00 11.20
CA SER A 109 -11.96 3.67 12.06
C SER A 109 -12.48 2.76 13.16
N SER A 110 -11.91 1.56 13.30
CA SER A 110 -12.31 0.65 14.37
C SER A 110 -11.98 1.24 15.75
N VAL A 111 -11.26 2.37 15.81
CA VAL A 111 -10.96 3.12 17.02
C VAL A 111 -12.23 3.86 17.46
N PRO A 112 -12.84 3.47 18.59
CA PRO A 112 -13.99 4.17 19.12
C PRO A 112 -13.56 5.58 19.57
N THR A 113 -14.26 6.61 19.07
CA THR A 113 -13.91 8.02 19.30
C THR A 113 -14.35 8.54 20.68
N ASP A 114 -15.33 7.89 21.30
CA ASP A 114 -15.94 8.36 22.56
C ASP A 114 -15.33 7.69 23.82
N LEU A 115 -14.08 7.22 23.73
CA LEU A 115 -13.40 6.62 24.88
C LEU A 115 -12.78 7.70 25.79
N PRO A 116 -12.94 7.60 27.11
CA PRO A 116 -12.35 8.56 28.04
C PRO A 116 -10.81 8.52 27.98
N GLY A 117 -10.17 9.66 28.27
CA GLY A 117 -8.72 9.83 28.18
C GLY A 117 -8.22 10.01 26.73
N LEU A 118 -6.91 9.93 26.52
CA LEU A 118 -6.26 9.96 25.20
C LEU A 118 -5.71 8.57 24.85
N SER A 119 -5.57 8.24 23.57
CA SER A 119 -4.71 7.11 23.18
C SER A 119 -3.25 7.42 23.47
N VAL A 120 -2.41 6.39 23.53
CA VAL A 120 -0.96 6.57 23.73
C VAL A 120 -0.36 7.48 22.67
N SER A 121 -0.77 7.33 21.40
CA SER A 121 -0.29 8.15 20.29
C SER A 121 -0.75 9.61 20.41
N GLU A 122 -2.00 9.85 20.81
CA GLU A 122 -2.52 11.20 21.04
C GLU A 122 -1.82 11.88 22.22
N ALA A 123 -1.58 11.17 23.31
CA ALA A 123 -0.84 11.67 24.46
C ALA A 123 0.62 11.99 24.10
N ALA A 124 1.26 11.12 23.32
CA ALA A 124 2.62 11.32 22.81
C ALA A 124 2.73 12.58 21.95
N ALA A 125 1.80 12.76 20.99
CA ALA A 125 1.72 13.95 20.15
C ALA A 125 1.50 15.22 20.97
N ARG A 126 0.57 15.18 21.94
CA ARG A 126 0.26 16.33 22.81
C ARG A 126 1.44 16.73 23.70
N LEU A 127 2.25 15.77 24.15
CA LEU A 127 3.39 16.01 25.02
C LEU A 127 4.72 16.18 24.26
N GLY A 128 4.72 16.10 22.92
CA GLY A 128 5.92 16.21 22.10
C GLY A 128 6.94 15.10 22.36
N VAL A 129 6.49 13.90 22.72
CA VAL A 129 7.35 12.75 23.01
C VAL A 129 6.99 11.54 22.15
N THR A 130 7.81 10.49 22.21
CA THR A 130 7.51 9.23 21.54
C THR A 130 6.46 8.41 22.33
N PRO A 131 5.66 7.56 21.66
CA PRO A 131 4.76 6.61 22.35
C PRO A 131 5.47 5.74 23.38
N GLN A 132 6.73 5.37 23.12
CA GLN A 132 7.54 4.60 24.07
C GLN A 132 7.80 5.37 25.38
N ALA A 133 7.99 6.69 25.31
CA ALA A 133 8.17 7.52 26.49
C ALA A 133 6.90 7.56 27.36
N ILE A 134 5.71 7.48 26.74
CA ILE A 134 4.44 7.38 27.47
C ILE A 134 4.37 6.06 28.26
N TYR A 135 4.69 4.92 27.63
CA TYR A 135 4.74 3.64 28.33
C TYR A 135 5.75 3.65 29.50
N GLN A 136 6.94 4.21 29.29
CA GLN A 136 7.95 4.32 30.34
C GLN A 136 7.48 5.18 31.52
N ARG A 137 6.81 6.31 31.25
CA ARG A 137 6.24 7.18 32.29
C ARG A 137 5.12 6.47 33.07
N ALA A 138 4.27 5.72 32.38
CA ALA A 138 3.24 4.91 33.01
C ALA A 138 3.82 3.84 33.94
N THR A 139 4.84 3.09 33.48
CA THR A 139 5.54 2.09 34.31
C THR A 139 6.20 2.71 35.54
N ARG A 140 6.69 3.95 35.43
CA ARG A 140 7.29 4.71 36.55
C ARG A 140 6.25 5.36 37.48
N GLY A 141 4.95 5.15 37.24
CA GLY A 141 3.88 5.75 38.03
C GLY A 141 3.72 7.26 37.84
N LEU A 142 4.36 7.84 36.82
CA LEU A 142 4.30 9.28 36.53
C LEU A 142 3.10 9.67 35.67
N MET A 143 2.30 8.69 35.26
CA MET A 143 1.17 8.88 34.36
C MET A 143 0.12 7.81 34.61
N GLU A 144 -1.14 8.23 34.63
CA GLU A 144 -2.25 7.31 34.78
C GLU A 144 -2.62 6.71 33.43
N VAL A 145 -2.55 5.37 33.34
CA VAL A 145 -2.96 4.62 32.15
C VAL A 145 -3.95 3.55 32.57
N LYS A 146 -5.17 3.63 32.05
CA LYS A 146 -6.24 2.65 32.28
C LYS A 146 -6.50 1.85 31.02
N THR A 147 -6.90 0.59 31.20
CA THR A 147 -7.49 -0.20 30.13
C THR A 147 -9.00 0.03 30.16
N VAL A 148 -9.58 0.47 29.06
CA VAL A 148 -11.03 0.58 28.88
C VAL A 148 -11.49 -0.59 28.02
N GLU A 149 -12.47 -1.34 28.48
CA GLU A 149 -13.11 -2.43 27.75
C GLU A 149 -14.46 -1.96 27.19
N LEU A 150 -14.71 -2.26 25.92
CA LEU A 150 -15.98 -1.97 25.26
C LEU A 150 -16.98 -3.12 25.46
N PRO A 151 -18.28 -2.86 25.26
CA PRO A 151 -19.32 -3.90 25.29
C PRO A 151 -19.10 -5.07 24.32
N ASP A 152 -18.27 -4.88 23.28
CA ASP A 152 -17.90 -5.92 22.32
C ASP A 152 -16.61 -6.70 22.70
N GLY A 153 -16.09 -6.50 23.92
CA GLY A 153 -14.91 -7.17 24.46
C GLY A 153 -13.57 -6.61 23.99
N ARG A 154 -13.55 -5.56 23.15
CA ARG A 154 -12.30 -4.90 22.75
C ARG A 154 -11.74 -4.05 23.88
N THR A 155 -10.43 -4.13 24.09
CA THR A 155 -9.75 -3.36 25.13
C THR A 155 -8.80 -2.32 24.53
N TYR A 156 -8.77 -1.13 25.13
CA TYR A 156 -7.94 -0.01 24.68
C TYR A 156 -7.18 0.59 25.85
N LYS A 157 -5.90 0.93 25.65
CA LYS A 157 -5.10 1.69 26.61
C LYS A 157 -5.41 3.18 26.46
N ARG A 158 -5.85 3.80 27.56
CA ARG A 158 -6.19 5.22 27.65
C ARG A 158 -5.32 5.90 28.69
N VAL A 159 -4.72 7.02 28.28
CA VAL A 159 -3.83 7.86 29.06
C VAL A 159 -4.63 9.04 29.61
N PHE A 160 -4.53 9.25 30.91
CA PHE A 160 -5.13 10.39 31.60
C PHE A 160 -4.01 11.33 32.00
N LEU A 161 -4.05 12.55 31.46
CA LEU A 161 -3.12 13.60 31.83
C LEU A 161 -3.70 14.35 33.03
N PRO A 162 -2.89 14.71 34.03
CA PRO A 162 -3.34 15.61 35.10
C PRO A 162 -3.80 16.93 34.47
N GLU A 163 -4.93 17.48 34.94
CA GLU A 163 -5.34 18.84 34.56
C GLU A 163 -4.21 19.81 34.93
N ALA A 164 -3.93 20.74 34.02
CA ALA A 164 -2.88 21.75 34.18
C ALA A 164 -3.27 22.81 35.22
#